data_AF-A0A434L7A8-F1
#
_entry.id   AF-A0A434L7A8-F1
#
_cell.length_a   1.000
_cell.length_b   1.000
_cell.length_c   1.000
_cell.angle_alpha   90.00
_cell.angle_beta   90.00
_cell.angle_gamma   90.00
#
_symmetry.space_group_name_H-M   'P 1'
#
loop_
_entity.id
_entity.type
_entity.pdbx_description
1 polymer ?
#
loop_
_entity_poly.entity_id
_entity_poly.type
_entity_poly.pdbx_seq_one_letter_code
_entity_poly.pdbx_strand_id
1 'polypeptide(L)'
;LLGNYLAEDIVNYATGEIFLEAGDEIDEKTLKVLLSAGDDEIKVLDIDHVNVGAYIRNTLNVDKNESRQDALFDIYRVMRPGEPPTLETAEAMFNSLFFDSERYDLSAVGRVKMNMRLELKAEDTVRVLRKDDILAVVKTLVELRDGKGEIDDIDNLGNRRVRSVGELMENQYRVGLLRMERAIKERMSSIEIDTVMPQDLINAKPAAAAVREFFGSSQLSQFMDQTNPLSEITHKRRLSALGPGGLTRERAGFEVRDVHPTHYGRICPIETPEGPNIGLINSLATFARVNKYGFIESPYRKIVNGKLTNEVVYLSAMEEAKHHVAQANAELDKNGGFVDEFVICRNAGEVMMAPRENVDLMDVSPKQMVSVAAALIPFLENDDANRALMGSNMQRQAVPLVRAEAPFVGTGMEPIVARDSGAAIGARRGGIVDQVDATRIVIRATEDLDPGKSGVDIYRLMKFQRSNQNTCINQRPLVRMGDRVNK
;
A
#
# COMPACT_ATOMS: atom_id res chain seq x y z
N LEU A 1 -48.56 12.68 -3.33
CA LEU A 1 -48.36 14.09 -2.94
C LEU A 1 -48.40 14.20 -1.43
N LEU A 2 -49.50 13.83 -0.77
CA LEU A 2 -49.53 13.74 0.69
C LEU A 2 -48.43 12.78 1.19
N GLY A 3 -47.60 13.26 2.11
CA GLY A 3 -46.44 12.54 2.65
C GLY A 3 -45.13 12.70 1.85
N ASN A 4 -45.15 13.40 0.69
CA ASN A 4 -43.92 13.79 -0.01
C ASN A 4 -43.37 15.09 0.57
N TYR A 5 -42.10 15.37 0.32
CA TYR A 5 -41.43 16.57 0.80
C TYR A 5 -41.15 17.55 -0.35
N LEU A 6 -41.28 18.85 -0.08
CA LEU A 6 -40.92 19.90 -1.04
C LEU A 6 -39.41 19.94 -1.30
N ALA A 7 -39.01 20.15 -2.55
CA ALA A 7 -37.59 20.23 -2.94
C ALA A 7 -37.03 21.66 -2.95
N GLU A 8 -37.88 22.66 -3.13
CA GLU A 8 -37.52 24.07 -3.25
C GLU A 8 -38.47 24.91 -2.40
N ASP A 9 -38.02 26.10 -1.99
CA ASP A 9 -38.87 27.07 -1.29
C ASP A 9 -39.99 27.54 -2.22
N ILE A 10 -41.20 27.63 -1.68
CA ILE A 10 -42.35 28.17 -2.40
C ILE A 10 -42.52 29.62 -2.01
N VAL A 11 -42.23 30.52 -2.94
CA VAL A 11 -42.16 31.96 -2.71
C VAL A 11 -43.18 32.68 -3.57
N ASN A 12 -43.87 33.65 -2.99
CA ASN A 12 -44.67 34.58 -3.76
C ASN A 12 -43.74 35.58 -4.48
N TYR A 13 -43.54 35.42 -5.78
CA TYR A 13 -42.69 36.32 -6.56
C TYR A 13 -43.15 37.79 -6.58
N ALA A 14 -44.42 38.07 -6.24
CA ALA A 14 -44.94 39.44 -6.21
C ALA A 14 -44.72 40.15 -4.87
N THR A 15 -44.71 39.43 -3.74
CA THR A 15 -44.56 40.00 -2.39
C THR A 15 -43.23 39.66 -1.72
N GLY A 16 -42.53 38.64 -2.22
CA GLY A 16 -41.32 38.09 -1.61
C GLY A 16 -41.56 37.26 -0.35
N GLU A 17 -42.81 36.94 -0.02
CA GLU A 17 -43.17 36.13 1.15
C GLU A 17 -42.95 34.64 0.84
N ILE A 18 -42.23 33.94 1.73
CA ILE A 18 -42.00 32.49 1.65
C ILE A 18 -43.23 31.81 2.28
N PHE A 19 -43.96 31.05 1.47
CA PHE A 19 -45.14 30.32 1.93
C PHE A 19 -44.78 29.00 2.59
N LEU A 20 -43.80 28.28 2.03
CA LEU A 20 -43.31 26.98 2.50
C LEU A 20 -41.81 26.88 2.23
N GLU A 21 -41.08 26.24 3.14
CA GLU A 21 -39.63 26.05 3.03
C GLU A 21 -39.29 24.69 2.39
N ALA A 22 -38.13 24.61 1.75
CA ALA A 22 -37.63 23.37 1.19
C ALA A 22 -37.46 22.31 2.30
N GLY A 23 -38.00 21.10 2.06
CA GLY A 23 -37.98 20.00 3.03
C GLY A 23 -39.23 19.89 3.90
N ASP A 24 -40.19 20.82 3.80
CA ASP A 24 -41.49 20.70 4.44
C ASP A 24 -42.30 19.52 3.88
N GLU A 25 -43.06 18.86 4.76
CA GLU A 25 -43.92 17.74 4.39
C GLU A 25 -45.25 18.26 3.82
N ILE A 26 -45.67 17.70 2.70
CA ILE A 26 -46.95 18.02 2.07
C ILE A 26 -48.06 17.32 2.85
N ASP A 27 -48.69 18.06 3.75
CA ASP A 27 -49.92 17.72 4.47
C ASP A 27 -51.16 18.41 3.84
N GLU A 28 -52.35 18.16 4.38
CA GLU A 28 -53.59 18.76 3.85
C GLU A 28 -53.64 20.29 4.00
N LYS A 29 -52.83 20.88 4.91
CA LYS A 29 -52.80 22.32 5.15
C LYS A 29 -51.89 23.02 4.16
N THR A 30 -50.66 22.53 4.03
CA THR A 30 -49.66 22.98 3.06
C THR A 30 -50.18 22.82 1.63
N LEU A 31 -50.92 21.75 1.31
CA LEU A 31 -51.54 21.58 0.00
C LEU A 31 -52.56 22.68 -0.35
N LYS A 32 -53.32 23.19 0.62
CA LYS A 32 -54.24 24.32 0.39
C LYS A 32 -53.49 25.63 0.12
N VAL A 33 -52.37 25.83 0.81
CA VAL A 33 -51.49 26.99 0.59
C VAL A 33 -50.89 26.94 -0.82
N LEU A 34 -50.37 25.78 -1.22
CA LEU A 34 -49.86 25.53 -2.58
C LEU A 34 -50.91 25.82 -3.66
N LEU A 35 -52.14 25.31 -3.49
CA LEU A 35 -53.24 25.57 -4.41
C LEU A 35 -53.64 27.05 -4.48
N SER A 36 -53.49 27.79 -3.38
CA SER A 36 -53.77 29.24 -3.35
C SER A 36 -52.65 30.09 -3.96
N ALA A 37 -51.41 29.58 -3.96
CA ALA A 37 -50.27 30.21 -4.62
C ALA A 37 -50.37 30.13 -6.15
N GLY A 38 -51.08 29.12 -6.68
CA GLY A 38 -51.38 28.98 -8.11
C GLY A 38 -50.26 28.35 -8.93
N ASP A 39 -49.37 27.56 -8.30
CA ASP A 39 -48.29 26.86 -8.98
C ASP A 39 -48.81 25.57 -9.65
N ASP A 40 -48.61 25.45 -10.96
CA ASP A 40 -49.04 24.29 -11.76
C ASP A 40 -48.06 23.10 -11.68
N GLU A 41 -46.80 23.36 -11.31
CA GLU A 41 -45.74 22.36 -11.18
C GLU A 41 -45.05 22.46 -9.82
N ILE A 42 -44.95 21.33 -9.10
CA ILE A 42 -44.33 21.25 -7.79
C ILE A 42 -43.19 20.24 -7.85
N LYS A 43 -41.98 20.67 -7.51
CA LYS A 43 -40.83 19.76 -7.36
C LYS A 43 -40.84 19.14 -5.97
N VAL A 44 -40.86 17.82 -5.93
CA VAL A 44 -40.82 17.03 -4.70
C VAL A 44 -39.55 16.21 -4.63
N LEU A 45 -39.09 15.93 -3.42
CA LEU A 45 -37.99 15.00 -3.20
C LEU A 45 -38.48 13.57 -3.46
N ASP A 46 -37.70 12.82 -4.24
CA ASP A 46 -37.98 11.41 -4.57
C ASP A 46 -37.56 10.50 -3.40
N ILE A 47 -38.37 10.51 -2.35
CA ILE A 47 -38.16 9.74 -1.12
C ILE A 47 -39.30 8.72 -1.01
N ASP A 48 -38.96 7.44 -1.08
CA ASP A 48 -39.91 6.34 -0.98
C ASP A 48 -39.84 5.59 0.36
N HIS A 49 -38.89 5.95 1.24
CA HIS A 49 -38.59 5.29 2.52
C HIS A 49 -38.23 3.80 2.44
N VAL A 50 -38.09 3.25 1.24
CA VAL A 50 -37.78 1.83 0.99
C VAL A 50 -36.43 1.71 0.29
N ASN A 51 -36.26 2.38 -0.85
CA ASN A 51 -35.01 2.39 -1.63
C ASN A 51 -34.24 3.71 -1.51
N VAL A 52 -34.90 4.78 -1.06
CA VAL A 52 -34.31 6.12 -0.87
C VAL A 52 -34.80 6.70 0.45
N GLY A 53 -33.87 6.83 1.40
CA GLY A 53 -34.14 7.42 2.70
C GLY A 53 -34.08 8.95 2.75
N ALA A 54 -34.87 9.55 3.64
CA ALA A 54 -34.88 11.00 3.91
C ALA A 54 -33.68 11.49 4.76
N TYR A 55 -32.48 10.91 4.59
CA TYR A 55 -31.37 11.13 5.53
C TYR A 55 -30.88 12.58 5.56
N ILE A 56 -30.58 13.16 4.39
CA ILE A 56 -30.09 14.53 4.27
C ILE A 56 -31.13 15.53 4.77
N ARG A 57 -32.40 15.35 4.37
CA ARG A 57 -33.52 16.19 4.82
C ARG A 57 -33.65 16.16 6.35
N ASN A 58 -33.62 14.98 6.95
CA ASN A 58 -33.73 14.86 8.40
C ASN A 58 -32.53 15.46 9.13
N THR A 59 -31.32 15.42 8.54
CA THR A 59 -30.15 16.12 9.07
C THR A 59 -30.30 17.62 8.98
N LEU A 60 -30.77 18.17 7.85
CA LEU A 60 -31.00 19.60 7.67
C LEU A 60 -32.07 20.14 8.63
N ASN A 61 -33.13 19.38 8.90
CA ASN A 61 -34.18 19.78 9.85
C ASN A 61 -33.70 19.85 11.32
N VAL A 62 -32.59 19.17 11.65
CA VAL A 62 -31.96 19.23 13.00
C VAL A 62 -30.86 20.30 13.05
N ASP A 63 -30.30 20.68 11.90
CA ASP A 63 -29.29 21.72 11.82
C ASP A 63 -29.88 23.07 12.22
N LYS A 64 -29.14 23.83 13.02
CA LYS A 64 -29.54 25.15 13.52
C LYS A 64 -28.88 26.28 12.73
N ASN A 65 -27.98 25.94 11.81
CA ASN A 65 -27.21 26.90 11.05
C ASN A 65 -28.00 27.29 9.79
N GLU A 66 -28.44 28.55 9.73
CA GLU A 66 -29.15 29.09 8.58
C GLU A 66 -28.19 29.74 7.56
N SER A 67 -26.98 30.10 8.00
CA SER A 67 -25.98 30.76 7.17
C SER A 67 -24.63 30.05 7.18
N ARG A 68 -23.83 30.30 6.13
CA ARG A 68 -22.43 29.86 6.07
C ARG A 68 -21.61 30.36 7.26
N GLN A 69 -21.91 31.57 7.75
CA GLN A 69 -21.19 32.17 8.86
C GLN A 69 -21.44 31.39 10.16
N ASP A 70 -22.69 31.02 10.42
CA ASP A 70 -23.04 30.24 11.61
C ASP A 70 -22.38 28.86 11.58
N ALA A 71 -22.42 28.19 10.43
CA ALA A 71 -21.75 26.90 10.23
C ALA A 71 -20.22 26.99 10.48
N LEU A 72 -19.56 28.06 9.99
CA LEU A 72 -18.13 28.30 10.23
C LEU A 72 -17.84 28.55 11.71
N PHE A 73 -18.70 29.28 12.41
CA PHE A 73 -18.55 29.54 13.84
C PHE A 73 -18.70 28.28 14.67
N ASP A 74 -19.65 27.42 14.34
CA ASP A 74 -19.83 26.14 15.03
C ASP A 74 -18.66 25.19 14.77
N ILE A 75 -18.16 25.09 13.54
CA ILE A 75 -16.92 24.33 13.24
C ILE A 75 -15.75 24.86 14.08
N TYR A 76 -15.58 26.19 14.16
CA TYR A 76 -14.51 26.80 14.94
C TYR A 76 -14.62 26.49 16.43
N ARG A 77 -15.82 26.58 17.01
CA ARG A 77 -16.08 26.28 18.43
C ARG A 77 -15.78 24.83 18.79
N VAL A 78 -16.05 23.89 17.88
CA VAL A 78 -15.73 22.47 18.07
C VAL A 78 -14.22 22.25 18.07
N MET A 79 -13.50 22.88 17.13
CA MET A 79 -12.05 22.72 17.01
C MET A 79 -11.26 23.48 18.09
N ARG A 80 -11.77 24.63 18.54
CA ARG A 80 -11.17 25.49 19.55
C ARG A 80 -12.21 25.93 20.60
N PRO A 81 -12.52 25.04 21.55
CA PRO A 81 -13.49 25.37 22.59
C PRO A 81 -12.97 26.52 23.47
N GLY A 82 -13.74 27.61 23.55
CA GLY A 82 -13.47 28.75 24.43
C GLY A 82 -12.87 29.99 23.76
N GLU A 83 -12.43 29.92 22.50
CA GLU A 83 -12.02 31.10 21.73
C GLU A 83 -13.23 31.69 20.96
N PRO A 84 -13.51 33.01 21.08
CA PRO A 84 -14.59 33.62 20.31
C PRO A 84 -14.23 33.63 18.81
N PRO A 85 -15.07 33.07 17.92
CA PRO A 85 -14.79 33.07 16.49
C PRO A 85 -15.01 34.46 15.89
N THR A 86 -14.14 34.84 14.95
CA THR A 86 -14.43 35.91 13.98
C THR A 86 -14.58 35.28 12.60
N LEU A 87 -15.31 35.93 11.68
CA LEU A 87 -15.55 35.36 10.34
C LEU A 87 -14.22 35.04 9.63
N GLU A 88 -13.27 35.96 9.69
CA GLU A 88 -11.94 35.80 9.09
C GLU A 88 -11.16 34.63 9.70
N THR A 89 -11.15 34.49 11.03
CA THR A 89 -10.38 33.43 11.70
C THR A 89 -11.00 32.05 11.49
N ALA A 90 -12.34 31.97 11.50
CA ALA A 90 -13.07 30.74 11.21
C ALA A 90 -12.90 30.30 9.76
N GLU A 91 -13.01 31.23 8.81
CA GLU A 91 -12.81 30.93 7.39
C GLU A 91 -11.35 30.53 7.07
N ALA A 92 -10.37 31.24 7.62
CA ALA A 92 -8.97 30.91 7.46
C ALA A 92 -8.66 29.52 8.05
N MET A 93 -9.20 29.20 9.23
CA MET A 93 -9.06 27.87 9.82
C MET A 93 -9.66 26.79 8.92
N PHE A 94 -10.90 26.95 8.48
CA PHE A 94 -11.58 25.96 7.64
C PHE A 94 -10.83 25.71 6.33
N ASN A 95 -10.36 26.78 5.67
CA ASN A 95 -9.53 26.67 4.47
C ASN A 95 -8.22 25.91 4.75
N SER A 96 -7.57 26.19 5.88
CA SER A 96 -6.32 25.55 6.29
C SER A 96 -6.45 24.05 6.59
N LEU A 97 -7.66 23.56 6.90
CA LEU A 97 -7.89 22.16 7.25
C LEU A 97 -7.86 21.23 6.04
N PHE A 98 -8.45 21.63 4.91
CA PHE A 98 -8.72 20.73 3.78
C PHE A 98 -8.28 21.26 2.42
N PHE A 99 -8.15 22.58 2.28
CA PHE A 99 -7.96 23.26 0.99
C PHE A 99 -6.56 23.89 0.84
N ASP A 100 -5.77 23.92 1.91
CA ASP A 100 -4.39 24.42 1.91
C ASP A 100 -3.38 23.30 1.63
N SER A 101 -2.63 23.43 0.55
CA SER A 101 -1.62 22.45 0.12
C SER A 101 -0.41 22.34 1.05
N GLU A 102 -0.14 23.34 1.89
CA GLU A 102 0.94 23.25 2.88
C GLU A 102 0.57 22.33 4.06
N ARG A 103 -0.72 22.25 4.38
CA ARG A 103 -1.23 21.55 5.57
C ARG A 103 -1.95 20.25 5.26
N TYR A 104 -2.57 20.14 4.09
CA TYR A 104 -3.34 18.98 3.68
C TYR A 104 -2.82 18.42 2.36
N ASP A 105 -2.51 17.12 2.36
CA ASP A 105 -1.95 16.42 1.21
C ASP A 105 -2.43 14.96 1.22
N LEU A 106 -3.36 14.63 0.32
CA LEU A 106 -3.82 13.25 0.11
C LEU A 106 -2.69 12.33 -0.39
N SER A 107 -1.58 12.90 -0.87
CA SER A 107 -0.63 12.28 -1.80
C SER A 107 -1.28 11.88 -3.13
N ALA A 108 -0.46 11.59 -4.13
CA ALA A 108 -0.95 11.08 -5.41
C ALA A 108 -1.75 9.77 -5.22
N VAL A 109 -1.37 8.93 -4.26
CA VAL A 109 -2.03 7.64 -4.03
C VAL A 109 -3.41 7.82 -3.41
N GLY A 110 -3.56 8.72 -2.44
CA GLY A 110 -4.87 9.01 -1.85
C GLY A 110 -5.83 9.58 -2.88
N ARG A 111 -5.34 10.45 -3.77
CA ARG A 111 -6.13 10.99 -4.88
C ARG A 111 -6.56 9.91 -5.88
N VAL A 112 -5.63 9.07 -6.35
CA VAL A 112 -5.94 7.94 -7.26
C VAL A 112 -6.99 7.02 -6.63
N LYS A 113 -6.82 6.66 -5.36
CA LYS A 113 -7.74 5.75 -4.67
C LYS A 113 -9.13 6.37 -4.50
N MET A 114 -9.21 7.64 -4.12
CA MET A 114 -10.47 8.38 -4.02
C MET A 114 -11.16 8.47 -5.38
N ASN A 115 -10.42 8.80 -6.43
CA ASN A 115 -10.94 8.87 -7.79
C ASN A 115 -11.47 7.51 -8.28
N MET A 116 -10.75 6.42 -8.00
CA MET A 116 -11.18 5.07 -8.36
C MET A 116 -12.45 4.65 -7.60
N ARG A 117 -12.54 4.96 -6.30
CA ARG A 117 -13.68 4.53 -5.46
C ARG A 117 -14.95 5.33 -5.71
N LEU A 118 -14.81 6.62 -5.99
CA LEU A 118 -15.91 7.58 -6.19
C LEU A 118 -16.15 7.91 -7.67
N GLU A 119 -15.44 7.22 -8.58
CA GLU A 119 -15.51 7.42 -10.03
C GLU A 119 -15.26 8.88 -10.49
N LEU A 120 -14.35 9.57 -9.81
CA LEU A 120 -14.01 10.97 -10.10
C LEU A 120 -12.89 11.08 -11.14
N LYS A 121 -12.94 12.13 -11.96
CA LYS A 121 -11.99 12.41 -13.05
C LYS A 121 -10.94 13.47 -12.71
N ALA A 122 -10.64 13.66 -11.42
CA ALA A 122 -9.65 14.66 -11.00
C ALA A 122 -8.23 14.22 -11.39
N GLU A 123 -7.34 15.17 -11.68
CA GLU A 123 -5.93 14.84 -11.88
C GLU A 123 -5.26 14.38 -10.59
N ASP A 124 -4.32 13.43 -10.70
CA ASP A 124 -3.51 12.90 -9.59
C ASP A 124 -2.64 13.97 -8.90
N THR A 125 -2.44 15.11 -9.56
CA THR A 125 -1.71 16.28 -9.08
C THR A 125 -2.50 17.09 -8.06
N VAL A 126 -3.83 16.99 -8.05
CA VAL A 126 -4.71 17.73 -7.14
C VAL A 126 -4.81 16.98 -5.81
N ARG A 127 -4.00 17.39 -4.84
CA ARG A 127 -3.85 16.65 -3.56
C ARG A 127 -4.65 17.21 -2.38
N VAL A 128 -5.24 18.39 -2.52
CA VAL A 128 -6.20 18.95 -1.55
C VAL A 128 -7.61 18.42 -1.83
N LEU A 129 -8.51 18.48 -0.85
CA LEU A 129 -9.91 18.13 -1.07
C LEU A 129 -10.62 19.20 -1.91
N ARG A 130 -11.58 18.78 -2.72
CA ARG A 130 -12.49 19.65 -3.45
C ARG A 130 -13.90 19.50 -2.89
N LYS A 131 -14.75 20.51 -3.11
CA LYS A 131 -16.17 20.46 -2.73
C LYS A 131 -16.87 19.27 -3.39
N ASP A 132 -16.57 19.02 -4.67
CA ASP A 132 -17.10 17.86 -5.41
C ASP A 132 -16.70 16.53 -4.78
N ASP A 133 -15.49 16.43 -4.22
CA ASP A 133 -15.02 15.21 -3.55
C ASP A 133 -15.86 14.95 -2.28
N ILE A 134 -16.12 16.01 -1.48
CA ILE A 134 -16.92 15.90 -0.26
C ILE A 134 -18.37 15.52 -0.60
N LEU A 135 -18.96 16.15 -1.62
CA LEU A 135 -20.31 15.81 -2.08
C LEU A 135 -20.40 14.37 -2.56
N ALA A 136 -19.41 13.89 -3.32
CA ALA A 136 -19.35 12.51 -3.78
C ALA A 136 -19.22 11.50 -2.62
N VAL A 137 -18.44 11.83 -1.58
CA VAL A 137 -18.33 11.02 -0.36
C VAL A 137 -19.69 10.93 0.34
N VAL A 138 -20.36 12.06 0.57
CA VAL A 138 -21.68 12.09 1.21
C VAL A 138 -22.72 11.31 0.39
N LYS A 139 -22.73 11.49 -0.93
CA LYS A 139 -23.60 10.75 -1.84
C LYS A 139 -23.38 9.24 -1.74
N THR A 140 -22.13 8.80 -1.80
CA THR A 140 -21.78 7.37 -1.70
C THR A 140 -22.19 6.80 -0.33
N LEU A 141 -22.03 7.56 0.75
CA LEU A 141 -22.44 7.14 2.08
C LEU A 141 -23.97 6.94 2.19
N VAL A 142 -24.74 7.84 1.56
CA VAL A 142 -26.21 7.72 1.49
C VAL A 142 -26.60 6.53 0.62
N GLU A 143 -25.99 6.34 -0.53
CA GLU A 143 -26.24 5.19 -1.42
C GLU A 143 -25.95 3.86 -0.72
N LEU A 144 -24.84 3.77 0.04
CA LEU A 144 -24.52 2.59 0.85
C LEU A 144 -25.58 2.33 1.92
N ARG A 145 -26.14 3.39 2.52
CA ARG A 145 -27.21 3.26 3.51
C ARG A 145 -28.52 2.79 2.88
N ASP A 146 -28.80 3.21 1.65
CA ASP A 146 -29.88 2.73 0.81
C ASP A 146 -29.64 1.30 0.26
N GLY A 147 -28.51 0.67 0.59
CA GLY A 147 -28.15 -0.69 0.16
C GLY A 147 -27.59 -0.77 -1.27
N LYS A 148 -27.23 0.36 -1.87
CA LYS A 148 -26.62 0.45 -3.20
C LYS A 148 -25.10 0.48 -3.06
N GLY A 149 -24.44 -0.57 -3.56
CA GLY A 149 -23.00 -0.73 -3.53
C GLY A 149 -22.50 -1.62 -2.38
N GLU A 150 -21.19 -1.79 -2.31
CA GLU A 150 -20.54 -2.67 -1.33
C GLU A 150 -19.72 -1.88 -0.30
N ILE A 151 -19.65 -2.42 0.92
CA ILE A 151 -18.84 -1.87 1.99
C ILE A 151 -17.39 -2.26 1.76
N ASP A 152 -16.48 -1.31 1.91
CA ASP A 152 -15.06 -1.57 1.72
C ASP A 152 -14.49 -2.41 2.86
N ASP A 153 -13.79 -3.49 2.52
CA ASP A 153 -13.03 -4.29 3.48
C ASP A 153 -11.64 -3.67 3.75
N ILE A 154 -11.37 -3.30 5.00
CA ILE A 154 -10.11 -2.71 5.44
C ILE A 154 -8.91 -3.67 5.31
N ASP A 155 -9.14 -4.98 5.32
CA ASP A 155 -8.12 -6.02 5.28
C ASP A 155 -7.69 -6.38 3.86
N ASN A 156 -8.49 -5.99 2.87
CA ASN A 156 -8.16 -6.15 1.46
C ASN A 156 -6.85 -5.42 1.12
N LEU A 157 -5.90 -6.09 0.44
CA LEU A 157 -4.63 -5.48 0.00
C LEU A 157 -4.81 -4.37 -1.06
N GLY A 158 -5.98 -4.21 -1.65
CA GLY A 158 -6.34 -2.99 -2.39
C GLY A 158 -6.49 -1.76 -1.50
N ASN A 159 -6.75 -1.98 -0.21
CA ASN A 159 -6.93 -0.94 0.78
C ASN A 159 -5.69 -0.68 1.65
N ARG A 160 -4.76 -1.63 1.68
CA ARG A 160 -3.50 -1.55 2.42
C ARG A 160 -2.33 -1.33 1.45
N ARG A 161 -1.40 -0.46 1.82
CA ARG A 161 -0.18 -0.23 1.02
C ARG A 161 1.08 -0.40 1.85
N VAL A 162 2.15 -0.81 1.19
CA VAL A 162 3.50 -0.89 1.75
C VAL A 162 4.17 0.47 1.59
N ARG A 163 4.62 1.04 2.69
CA ARG A 163 5.50 2.22 2.67
C ARG A 163 6.94 1.76 2.58
N SER A 164 7.66 2.27 1.58
CA SER A 164 9.09 2.00 1.45
C SER A 164 9.92 2.85 2.42
N VAL A 165 11.17 2.45 2.65
CA VAL A 165 12.12 3.22 3.46
C VAL A 165 12.30 4.64 2.89
N GLY A 166 12.32 4.77 1.55
CA GLY A 166 12.44 6.07 0.88
C GLY A 166 11.29 7.01 1.22
N GLU A 167 10.04 6.53 1.16
CA GLU A 167 8.85 7.34 1.49
C GLU A 167 8.82 7.74 2.97
N LEU A 168 9.16 6.83 3.88
CA LEU A 168 9.21 7.14 5.30
C LEU A 168 10.30 8.18 5.61
N MET A 169 11.47 8.03 4.97
CA MET A 169 12.57 8.98 5.12
C MET A 169 12.24 10.34 4.51
N GLU A 170 11.58 10.38 3.36
CA GLU A 170 11.11 11.61 2.71
C GLU A 170 10.19 12.41 3.64
N ASN A 171 9.22 11.73 4.28
CA ASN A 171 8.32 12.37 5.23
C ASN A 171 9.08 12.98 6.43
N GLN A 172 10.04 12.26 7.01
CA GLN A 172 10.84 12.79 8.12
C GLN A 172 11.76 13.93 7.68
N TYR A 173 12.32 13.84 6.47
CA TYR A 173 13.12 14.90 5.89
C TYR A 173 12.27 16.15 5.63
N ARG A 174 11.04 16.01 5.12
CA ARG A 174 10.07 17.10 4.94
C ARG A 174 9.77 17.80 6.26
N VAL A 175 9.55 17.06 7.35
CA VAL A 175 9.39 17.66 8.69
C VAL A 175 10.63 18.45 9.11
N GLY A 176 11.82 17.93 8.82
CA GLY A 176 13.09 18.63 9.05
C GLY A 176 13.20 19.94 8.25
N LEU A 177 12.77 19.93 6.98
CA LEU A 177 12.74 21.10 6.11
C LEU A 177 11.72 22.15 6.58
N LEU A 178 10.51 21.74 6.98
CA LEU A 178 9.49 22.66 7.51
C LEU A 178 9.99 23.39 8.77
N ARG A 179 10.74 22.70 9.64
CA ARG A 179 11.38 23.34 10.80
C ARG A 179 12.44 24.34 10.38
N MET A 180 13.24 24.00 9.37
CA MET A 180 14.26 24.90 8.82
C MET A 180 13.64 26.13 8.16
N GLU A 181 12.59 25.95 7.37
CA GLU A 181 11.85 27.00 6.70
C GLU A 181 11.28 28.02 7.70
N ARG A 182 10.67 27.56 8.79
CA ARG A 182 10.18 28.44 9.86
C ARG A 182 11.29 29.29 10.46
N ALA A 183 12.43 28.68 10.78
CA ALA A 183 13.59 29.38 11.33
C ALA A 183 14.19 30.39 10.32
N ILE A 184 14.18 30.07 9.03
CA ILE A 184 14.61 30.98 7.96
C ILE A 184 13.64 32.16 7.85
N LYS A 185 12.32 31.91 7.79
CA LYS A 185 11.28 32.96 7.73
C LYS A 185 11.40 33.92 8.92
N GLU A 186 11.58 33.39 10.14
CA GLU A 186 11.75 34.19 11.35
C GLU A 186 13.04 35.05 11.32
N ARG A 187 14.16 34.49 10.84
CA ARG A 187 15.42 35.23 10.66
C ARG A 187 15.32 36.30 9.58
N MET A 188 14.69 35.99 8.45
CA MET A 188 14.53 36.93 7.34
C MET A 188 13.68 38.14 7.72
N SER A 189 12.69 37.98 8.62
CA SER A 189 11.92 39.11 9.14
C SER A 189 12.72 40.04 10.05
N SER A 190 13.85 39.57 10.60
CA SER A 190 14.62 40.30 11.62
C SER A 190 15.92 40.93 11.09
N ILE A 191 16.39 40.55 9.90
CA ILE A 191 17.73 40.93 9.41
C ILE A 191 17.64 41.73 8.10
N GLU A 192 18.53 42.70 7.93
CA GLU A 192 18.67 43.47 6.69
C GLU A 192 19.25 42.61 5.55
N ILE A 193 18.50 42.52 4.44
CA ILE A 193 18.75 41.61 3.31
C ILE A 193 20.11 41.85 2.65
N ASP A 194 20.60 43.09 2.64
CA ASP A 194 21.82 43.48 1.92
C ASP A 194 23.12 42.92 2.51
N THR A 195 23.08 42.46 3.77
CA THR A 195 24.29 42.02 4.50
C THR A 195 24.40 40.51 4.68
N VAL A 196 23.35 39.76 4.37
CA VAL A 196 23.24 38.33 4.72
C VAL A 196 23.48 37.44 3.51
N MET A 197 24.36 36.46 3.67
CA MET A 197 24.55 35.43 2.64
C MET A 197 23.61 34.23 2.90
N PRO A 198 23.13 33.52 1.87
CA PRO A 198 22.19 32.40 2.03
C PRO A 198 22.67 31.31 3.00
N GLN A 199 23.98 31.05 3.07
CA GLN A 199 24.57 30.09 3.99
C GLN A 199 24.37 30.44 5.47
N ASP A 200 24.20 31.73 5.80
CA ASP A 200 24.00 32.20 7.19
C ASP A 200 22.57 31.95 7.67
N LEU A 201 21.63 31.82 6.74
CA LEU A 201 20.23 31.51 7.00
C LEU A 201 20.01 29.99 7.14
N ILE A 202 20.81 29.18 6.45
CA ILE A 202 20.62 27.72 6.39
C ILE A 202 21.35 27.04 7.56
N ASN A 203 20.57 26.47 8.47
CA ASN A 203 21.08 25.59 9.52
C ASN A 203 20.72 24.14 9.20
N ALA A 204 21.71 23.28 8.94
CA ALA A 204 21.48 21.87 8.63
C ALA A 204 21.08 21.00 9.84
N LYS A 205 21.26 21.49 11.08
CA LYS A 205 21.00 20.70 12.30
C LYS A 205 19.58 20.12 12.39
N PRO A 206 18.49 20.87 12.11
CA PRO A 206 17.13 20.33 12.19
C PRO A 206 16.88 19.18 11.21
N ALA A 207 17.34 19.30 9.96
CA ALA A 207 17.20 18.24 8.96
C ALA A 207 18.04 17.01 9.31
N ALA A 208 19.30 17.21 9.72
CA ALA A 208 20.18 16.11 10.14
C ALA A 208 19.65 15.39 11.39
N ALA A 209 19.06 16.12 12.33
CA ALA A 209 18.45 15.55 13.53
C ALA A 209 17.25 14.65 13.18
N ALA A 210 16.35 15.11 12.29
CA ALA A 210 15.22 14.30 11.83
C ALA A 210 15.66 12.98 11.19
N VAL A 211 16.71 13.00 10.36
CA VAL A 211 17.27 11.79 9.74
C VAL A 211 17.88 10.85 10.79
N ARG A 212 18.67 11.38 11.75
CA ARG A 212 19.25 10.56 12.81
C ARG A 212 18.20 9.94 13.72
N GLU A 213 17.14 10.69 14.05
CA GLU A 213 16.03 10.19 14.85
C GLU A 213 15.33 9.03 14.11
N PHE A 214 15.06 9.19 12.82
CA PHE A 214 14.47 8.12 12.01
C PHE A 214 15.28 6.82 12.04
N PHE A 215 16.60 6.87 11.82
CA PHE A 215 17.43 5.65 11.82
C PHE A 215 17.78 5.15 13.22
N GLY A 216 17.76 6.02 14.23
CA GLY A 216 18.20 5.70 15.60
C GLY A 216 17.10 5.18 16.52
N SER A 217 15.89 5.75 16.45
CA SER A 217 14.80 5.47 17.40
C SER A 217 13.54 4.87 16.77
N SER A 218 13.45 4.80 15.44
CA SER A 218 12.28 4.21 14.78
C SER A 218 12.17 2.72 15.07
N GLN A 219 10.95 2.27 15.40
CA GLN A 219 10.64 0.85 15.58
C GLN A 219 10.90 -0.01 14.34
N LEU A 220 10.91 0.62 13.15
CA LEU A 220 11.18 -0.04 11.88
C LEU A 220 12.69 -0.10 11.56
N SER A 221 13.52 0.68 12.25
CA SER A 221 14.97 0.63 12.14
C SER A 221 15.51 -0.39 13.14
N GLN A 222 15.59 -1.65 12.71
CA GLN A 222 15.99 -2.78 13.56
C GLN A 222 17.38 -3.26 13.18
N PHE A 223 18.10 -3.84 14.15
CA PHE A 223 19.33 -4.55 13.86
C PHE A 223 19.02 -5.73 12.94
N MET A 224 19.79 -5.85 11.87
CA MET A 224 19.59 -6.91 10.90
C MET A 224 19.86 -8.28 11.54
N ASP A 225 18.87 -9.17 11.45
CA ASP A 225 19.00 -10.62 11.63
C ASP A 225 20.04 -11.20 10.65
N GLN A 226 21.25 -11.46 11.14
CA GLN A 226 22.41 -11.99 10.41
C GLN A 226 22.86 -13.35 10.94
N THR A 227 21.91 -14.18 11.38
CA THR A 227 22.22 -15.55 11.82
C THR A 227 22.72 -16.40 10.65
N ASN A 228 22.02 -16.35 9.51
CA ASN A 228 22.34 -17.04 8.28
C ASN A 228 21.82 -16.23 7.05
N PRO A 229 22.21 -16.59 5.80
CA PRO A 229 21.81 -15.84 4.61
C PRO A 229 20.30 -15.77 4.36
N LEU A 230 19.55 -16.81 4.76
CA LEU A 230 18.10 -16.83 4.65
C LEU A 230 17.45 -15.81 5.61
N SER A 231 17.94 -15.75 6.84
CA SER A 231 17.51 -14.79 7.87
C SER A 231 17.66 -13.35 7.37
N GLU A 232 18.78 -13.05 6.70
CA GLU A 232 19.03 -11.72 6.14
C GLU A 232 18.05 -11.35 5.02
N ILE A 233 17.83 -12.24 4.04
CA ILE A 233 16.87 -11.98 2.95
C ILE A 233 15.45 -11.83 3.49
N THR A 234 15.03 -12.76 4.35
CA THR A 234 13.66 -12.77 4.90
C THR A 234 13.40 -11.53 5.72
N HIS A 235 14.39 -11.05 6.50
CA HIS A 235 14.26 -9.81 7.25
C HIS A 235 14.11 -8.58 6.34
N LYS A 236 14.89 -8.49 5.25
CA LYS A 236 14.75 -7.40 4.27
C LYS A 236 13.43 -7.41 3.51
N ARG A 237 12.77 -8.58 3.39
CA ARG A 237 11.48 -8.79 2.72
C ARG A 237 10.28 -8.82 3.69
N ARG A 238 10.50 -8.44 4.95
CA ARG A 238 9.49 -8.45 6.01
C ARG A 238 8.56 -7.23 5.88
N LEU A 239 7.27 -7.48 6.05
CA LEU A 239 6.22 -6.46 6.15
C LEU A 239 5.77 -6.35 7.60
N SER A 240 5.53 -5.11 8.06
CA SER A 240 5.06 -4.84 9.42
C SER A 240 3.83 -3.95 9.36
N ALA A 241 2.74 -4.38 9.99
CA ALA A 241 1.57 -3.55 10.26
C ALA A 241 1.80 -2.60 11.45
N LEU A 242 2.87 -2.83 12.23
CA LEU A 242 3.28 -2.01 13.36
C LEU A 242 4.17 -0.84 12.91
N GLY A 243 4.10 0.28 13.63
CA GLY A 243 4.97 1.44 13.43
C GLY A 243 4.20 2.75 13.26
N PRO A 244 4.89 3.85 12.91
CA PRO A 244 4.26 5.16 12.74
C PRO A 244 3.22 5.16 11.61
N GLY A 245 1.97 5.44 11.95
CA GLY A 245 0.83 5.40 11.02
C GLY A 245 0.25 4.01 10.77
N GLY A 246 0.73 2.99 11.50
CA GLY A 246 0.18 1.63 11.50
C GLY A 246 -0.63 1.32 12.77
N LEU A 247 -0.85 0.03 13.00
CA LEU A 247 -1.56 -0.47 14.18
C LEU A 247 -0.63 -0.59 15.39
N THR A 248 -1.19 -0.48 16.58
CA THR A 248 -0.52 -0.90 17.81
C THR A 248 -0.94 -2.32 18.16
N ARG A 249 -0.09 -3.06 18.87
CA ARG A 249 -0.36 -4.47 19.24
C ARG A 249 -1.68 -4.65 20.01
N GLU A 250 -2.01 -3.72 20.88
CA GLU A 250 -3.21 -3.73 21.72
C GLU A 250 -4.49 -3.40 20.95
N ARG A 251 -4.38 -2.60 19.89
CA ARG A 251 -5.53 -2.22 19.04
C ARG A 251 -5.75 -3.18 17.88
N ALA A 252 -4.80 -4.08 17.62
CA ALA A 252 -4.91 -5.06 16.55
C ALA A 252 -5.82 -6.21 16.97
N GLY A 253 -7.06 -6.16 16.49
CA GLY A 253 -8.08 -7.21 16.66
C GLY A 253 -7.74 -8.52 15.93
N PHE A 254 -8.70 -9.43 15.88
CA PHE A 254 -8.55 -10.73 15.23
C PHE A 254 -8.52 -10.60 13.70
N GLU A 255 -9.45 -9.83 13.13
CA GLU A 255 -9.63 -9.65 11.67
C GLU A 255 -8.33 -9.27 10.96
N VAL A 256 -7.65 -8.23 11.47
CA VAL A 256 -6.40 -7.73 10.88
C VAL A 256 -5.22 -8.72 10.94
N ARG A 257 -5.30 -9.75 11.77
CA ARG A 257 -4.27 -10.80 11.93
C ARG A 257 -4.57 -12.03 11.08
N ASP A 258 -5.80 -12.18 10.61
CA ASP A 258 -6.23 -13.33 9.84
C ASP A 258 -5.68 -13.28 8.40
N VAL A 259 -5.73 -14.43 7.72
CA VAL A 259 -5.29 -14.54 6.34
C VAL A 259 -6.44 -14.15 5.42
N HIS A 260 -6.29 -13.00 4.76
CA HIS A 260 -7.25 -12.53 3.78
C HIS A 260 -6.98 -13.15 2.38
N PRO A 261 -8.01 -13.51 1.57
CA PRO A 261 -7.84 -14.11 0.24
C PRO A 261 -6.90 -13.32 -0.70
N THR A 262 -6.91 -11.98 -0.63
CA THR A 262 -6.04 -11.13 -1.45
C THR A 262 -4.55 -11.24 -1.12
N HIS A 263 -4.18 -11.91 0.00
CA HIS A 263 -2.79 -12.25 0.31
C HIS A 263 -2.19 -13.22 -0.72
N TYR A 264 -3.02 -13.98 -1.44
CA TYR A 264 -2.57 -14.95 -2.43
C TYR A 264 -1.57 -14.35 -3.41
N GLY A 265 -0.38 -14.95 -3.50
CA GLY A 265 0.67 -14.48 -4.40
C GLY A 265 1.39 -13.19 -3.98
N ARG A 266 0.99 -12.55 -2.88
CA ARG A 266 1.47 -11.23 -2.42
C ARG A 266 2.14 -11.30 -1.06
N ILE A 267 1.46 -11.88 -0.08
CA ILE A 267 1.94 -12.07 1.29
C ILE A 267 1.89 -13.57 1.58
N CYS A 268 2.96 -14.10 2.17
CA CYS A 268 2.98 -15.52 2.53
C CYS A 268 2.03 -15.78 3.72
N PRO A 269 1.11 -16.75 3.60
CA PRO A 269 0.21 -17.10 4.70
C PRO A 269 0.87 -17.94 5.80
N ILE A 270 2.08 -18.47 5.56
CA ILE A 270 2.78 -19.39 6.46
C ILE A 270 3.82 -18.65 7.31
N GLU A 271 4.64 -17.78 6.70
CA GLU A 271 5.77 -17.14 7.39
C GLU A 271 5.34 -15.90 8.16
N THR A 272 4.95 -16.12 9.42
CA THR A 272 4.73 -15.09 10.45
C THR A 272 5.38 -15.53 11.77
N PRO A 273 5.86 -14.59 12.62
CA PRO A 273 6.27 -14.93 13.98
C PRO A 273 5.11 -15.51 14.80
N GLU A 274 5.43 -16.45 15.68
CA GLU A 274 4.50 -16.97 16.69
C GLU A 274 4.29 -15.97 17.83
N GLY A 275 3.19 -16.12 18.56
CA GLY A 275 2.89 -15.34 19.75
C GLY A 275 2.24 -13.97 19.45
N PRO A 276 2.55 -12.91 20.22
CA PRO A 276 1.79 -11.65 20.18
C PRO A 276 1.77 -10.92 18.84
N ASN A 277 2.76 -11.18 17.97
CA ASN A 277 2.92 -10.52 16.67
C ASN A 277 2.35 -11.32 15.49
N ILE A 278 1.67 -12.45 15.73
CA ILE A 278 1.08 -13.27 14.68
C ILE A 278 0.15 -12.43 13.79
N GLY A 279 0.33 -12.53 12.47
CA GLY A 279 -0.44 -11.79 11.45
C GLY A 279 -0.07 -10.31 11.31
N LEU A 280 0.66 -9.73 12.27
CA LEU A 280 1.10 -8.32 12.23
C LEU A 280 2.46 -8.15 11.55
N ILE A 281 3.24 -9.22 11.49
CA ILE A 281 4.52 -9.28 10.81
C ILE A 281 4.43 -10.43 9.82
N ASN A 282 4.40 -10.10 8.53
CA ASN A 282 4.31 -11.08 7.47
C ASN A 282 5.50 -10.95 6.53
N SER A 283 5.66 -11.90 5.62
CA SER A 283 6.74 -11.88 4.63
C SER A 283 6.19 -11.77 3.23
N LEU A 284 6.85 -10.98 2.37
CA LEU A 284 6.49 -10.90 0.96
C LEU A 284 6.61 -12.30 0.32
N ALA A 285 5.62 -12.64 -0.51
CA ALA A 285 5.65 -13.87 -1.29
C ALA A 285 6.79 -13.84 -2.33
N THR A 286 7.12 -15.00 -2.90
CA THR A 286 8.34 -15.20 -3.70
C THR A 286 8.44 -14.25 -4.90
N PHE A 287 7.35 -14.13 -5.68
CA PHE A 287 7.34 -13.29 -6.88
C PHE A 287 6.64 -11.93 -6.71
N ALA A 288 6.17 -11.64 -5.50
CA ALA A 288 5.48 -10.39 -5.20
C ALA A 288 6.39 -9.18 -5.41
N ARG A 289 5.81 -8.10 -5.95
CA ARG A 289 6.48 -6.81 -6.15
C ARG A 289 5.63 -5.69 -5.58
N VAL A 290 6.26 -4.57 -5.24
CA VAL A 290 5.57 -3.36 -4.80
C VAL A 290 5.60 -2.38 -5.95
N ASN A 291 4.44 -1.86 -6.34
CA ASN A 291 4.32 -0.92 -7.44
C ASN A 291 4.66 0.52 -7.02
N LYS A 292 4.63 1.45 -7.97
CA LYS A 292 4.95 2.88 -7.73
C LYS A 292 4.05 3.56 -6.67
N TYR A 293 2.86 3.02 -6.44
CA TYR A 293 1.89 3.55 -5.48
C TYR A 293 1.95 2.85 -4.11
N GLY A 294 2.78 1.82 -3.97
CA GLY A 294 2.95 1.05 -2.74
C GLY A 294 2.02 -0.16 -2.61
N PHE A 295 1.21 -0.50 -3.63
CA PHE A 295 0.40 -1.71 -3.61
C PHE A 295 1.23 -2.94 -3.99
N ILE A 296 0.90 -4.09 -3.41
CA ILE A 296 1.58 -5.35 -3.69
C ILE A 296 0.91 -6.00 -4.91
N GLU A 297 1.72 -6.38 -5.89
CA GLU A 297 1.31 -7.02 -7.12
C GLU A 297 1.88 -8.43 -7.21
N SER A 298 1.12 -9.33 -7.82
CA SER A 298 1.55 -10.68 -8.14
C SER A 298 1.55 -10.89 -9.65
N PRO A 299 2.47 -11.71 -10.20
CA PRO A 299 2.51 -11.97 -11.62
C PRO A 299 1.54 -13.07 -12.04
N TYR A 300 0.90 -12.88 -13.20
CA TYR A 300 0.02 -13.83 -13.85
C TYR A 300 0.37 -13.97 -15.33
N ARG A 301 0.13 -15.14 -15.89
CA ARG A 301 0.24 -15.39 -17.33
C ARG A 301 -1.09 -15.10 -18.00
N LYS A 302 -1.05 -14.36 -19.10
CA LYS A 302 -2.26 -14.00 -19.84
C LYS A 302 -2.77 -15.16 -20.69
N ILE A 303 -4.08 -15.36 -20.70
CA ILE A 303 -4.76 -16.28 -21.60
C ILE A 303 -5.47 -15.46 -22.67
N VAL A 304 -5.24 -15.78 -23.93
CA VAL A 304 -5.87 -15.11 -25.06
C VAL A 304 -6.50 -16.17 -25.96
N ASN A 305 -7.81 -16.05 -26.20
CA ASN A 305 -8.60 -17.00 -26.99
C ASN A 305 -8.42 -18.45 -26.48
N GLY A 306 -8.48 -18.65 -25.16
CA GLY A 306 -8.37 -19.96 -24.52
C GLY A 306 -6.97 -20.59 -24.57
N LYS A 307 -5.94 -19.86 -24.98
CA LYS A 307 -4.54 -20.32 -25.00
C LYS A 307 -3.66 -19.52 -24.07
N LEU A 308 -2.85 -20.23 -23.29
CA LEU A 308 -1.87 -19.66 -22.39
C LEU A 308 -0.72 -19.04 -23.16
N THR A 309 -0.44 -17.76 -22.88
CA THR A 309 0.67 -17.04 -23.48
C THR A 309 1.91 -17.04 -22.57
N ASN A 310 3.04 -16.59 -23.09
CA ASN A 310 4.26 -16.33 -22.30
C ASN A 310 4.32 -14.89 -21.76
N GLU A 311 3.29 -14.08 -22.00
CA GLU A 311 3.20 -12.73 -21.47
C GLU A 311 2.83 -12.77 -19.99
N VAL A 312 3.66 -12.13 -19.16
CA VAL A 312 3.45 -12.03 -17.72
C VAL A 312 3.03 -10.61 -17.37
N VAL A 313 1.86 -10.48 -16.75
CA VAL A 313 1.30 -9.21 -16.25
C VAL A 313 1.30 -9.20 -14.74
N TYR A 314 1.67 -8.08 -14.13
CA TYR A 314 1.60 -7.88 -12.68
C TYR A 314 0.29 -7.18 -12.35
N LEU A 315 -0.49 -7.75 -11.43
CA LEU A 315 -1.78 -7.20 -11.05
C LEU A 315 -1.86 -6.95 -9.55
N SER A 316 -2.43 -5.80 -9.20
CA SER A 316 -2.83 -5.48 -7.83
C SER A 316 -4.05 -6.30 -7.41
N ALA A 317 -4.36 -6.34 -6.11
CA ALA A 317 -5.53 -7.06 -5.60
C ALA A 317 -6.85 -6.56 -6.20
N MET A 318 -6.96 -5.25 -6.47
CA MET A 318 -8.15 -4.63 -7.06
C MET A 318 -8.34 -4.98 -8.54
N GLU A 319 -7.23 -5.15 -9.27
CA GLU A 319 -7.26 -5.53 -10.67
C GLU A 319 -7.52 -7.02 -10.83
N GLU A 320 -6.89 -7.86 -10.00
CA GLU A 320 -7.11 -9.32 -10.00
C GLU A 320 -8.58 -9.68 -9.76
N ALA A 321 -9.27 -8.96 -8.86
CA ALA A 321 -10.66 -9.24 -8.51
C ALA A 321 -11.65 -9.15 -9.69
N LYS A 322 -11.26 -8.54 -10.81
CA LYS A 322 -12.09 -8.41 -12.02
C LYS A 322 -11.93 -9.58 -12.99
N HIS A 323 -10.98 -10.47 -12.74
CA HIS A 323 -10.56 -11.53 -13.66
C HIS A 323 -10.75 -12.91 -13.06
N HIS A 324 -11.01 -13.90 -13.92
CA HIS A 324 -10.99 -15.30 -13.52
C HIS A 324 -9.57 -15.84 -13.65
N VAL A 325 -8.96 -16.21 -12.51
CA VAL A 325 -7.57 -16.68 -12.47
C VAL A 325 -7.53 -18.20 -12.21
N ALA A 326 -6.99 -18.96 -13.16
CA ALA A 326 -6.76 -20.40 -13.03
C ALA A 326 -5.52 -20.71 -12.18
N GLN A 327 -5.56 -21.86 -11.50
CA GLN A 327 -4.45 -22.36 -10.68
C GLN A 327 -3.24 -22.78 -11.53
N ALA A 328 -2.04 -22.73 -10.94
CA ALA A 328 -0.79 -23.05 -11.65
C ALA A 328 -0.68 -24.53 -12.08
N ASN A 329 -1.42 -25.43 -11.44
CA ASN A 329 -1.44 -26.87 -11.67
C ASN A 329 -2.55 -27.34 -12.62
N ALA A 330 -3.33 -26.42 -13.21
CA ALA A 330 -4.33 -26.78 -14.21
C ALA A 330 -3.67 -27.47 -15.42
N GLU A 331 -4.26 -28.57 -15.89
CA GLU A 331 -3.72 -29.36 -17.00
C GLU A 331 -3.91 -28.64 -18.35
N LEU A 332 -2.83 -28.59 -19.12
CA LEU A 332 -2.78 -27.93 -20.43
C LEU A 332 -2.43 -28.93 -21.53
N ASP A 333 -3.00 -28.71 -22.71
CA ASP A 333 -2.65 -29.42 -23.93
C ASP A 333 -1.30 -28.95 -24.51
N LYS A 334 -0.81 -29.64 -25.55
CA LYS A 334 0.46 -29.28 -26.23
C LYS A 334 0.43 -27.92 -26.91
N ASN A 335 -0.75 -27.36 -27.16
CA ASN A 335 -0.97 -26.07 -27.80
C ASN A 335 -1.21 -24.94 -26.78
N GLY A 336 -1.14 -25.24 -25.48
CA GLY A 336 -1.34 -24.30 -24.38
C GLY A 336 -2.80 -24.01 -24.02
N GLY A 337 -3.76 -24.79 -24.50
CA GLY A 337 -5.17 -24.72 -24.09
C GLY A 337 -5.49 -25.63 -22.91
N PHE A 338 -6.57 -25.35 -22.18
CA PHE A 338 -7.01 -26.24 -21.09
C PHE A 338 -7.59 -27.54 -21.63
N VAL A 339 -7.21 -28.66 -20.99
CA VAL A 339 -7.70 -30.01 -21.32
C VAL A 339 -9.17 -30.14 -20.94
N ASP A 340 -9.53 -29.69 -19.74
CA ASP A 340 -10.89 -29.73 -19.22
C ASP A 340 -11.76 -28.59 -19.75
N GLU A 341 -13.06 -28.85 -19.86
CA GLU A 341 -14.06 -27.85 -20.26
C GLU A 341 -14.31 -26.83 -19.14
N PHE A 342 -14.33 -27.30 -17.90
CA PHE A 342 -14.46 -26.49 -16.69
C PHE A 342 -13.15 -26.49 -15.92
N VAL A 343 -12.63 -25.29 -15.64
CA VAL A 343 -11.36 -25.09 -14.95
C VAL A 343 -11.65 -24.49 -13.58
N ILE A 344 -10.96 -24.98 -12.56
CA ILE A 344 -11.01 -24.39 -11.23
C ILE A 344 -10.27 -23.05 -11.28
N CYS A 345 -11.02 -21.97 -11.04
CA CYS A 345 -10.50 -20.62 -11.01
C CYS A 345 -10.91 -19.90 -9.73
N ARG A 346 -10.20 -18.82 -9.43
CA ARG A 346 -10.63 -17.86 -8.42
C ARG A 346 -11.13 -16.58 -9.09
N ASN A 347 -12.22 -16.03 -8.57
CA ASN A 347 -12.73 -14.73 -8.96
C ASN A 347 -13.22 -14.00 -7.69
N ALA A 348 -12.84 -12.73 -7.53
CA ALA A 348 -13.18 -11.90 -6.37
C ALA A 348 -12.97 -12.55 -4.98
N GLY A 349 -12.01 -13.48 -4.86
CA GLY A 349 -11.71 -14.19 -3.60
C GLY A 349 -12.46 -15.51 -3.40
N GLU A 350 -13.43 -15.84 -4.25
CA GLU A 350 -14.14 -17.12 -4.23
C GLU A 350 -13.54 -18.12 -5.22
N VAL A 351 -13.52 -19.39 -4.83
CA VAL A 351 -13.08 -20.49 -5.69
C VAL A 351 -14.30 -21.10 -6.37
N MET A 352 -14.30 -21.10 -7.70
CA MET A 352 -15.40 -21.58 -8.52
C MET A 352 -14.90 -22.34 -9.74
N MET A 353 -15.79 -23.08 -10.39
CA MET A 353 -15.52 -23.64 -11.71
C MET A 353 -16.06 -22.69 -12.77
N ALA A 354 -15.21 -22.30 -13.72
CA ALA A 354 -15.61 -21.51 -14.88
C ALA A 354 -15.34 -22.30 -16.17
N PRO A 355 -16.13 -22.09 -17.23
CA PRO A 355 -15.77 -22.55 -18.56
C PRO A 355 -14.40 -22.02 -18.96
N ARG A 356 -13.58 -22.84 -19.62
CA ARG A 356 -12.22 -22.46 -20.05
C ARG A 356 -12.14 -21.18 -20.90
N GLU A 357 -13.25 -20.78 -21.52
CA GLU A 357 -13.37 -19.57 -22.34
C GLU A 357 -13.44 -18.29 -21.49
N ASN A 358 -13.90 -18.40 -20.25
CA ASN A 358 -14.05 -17.27 -19.32
C ASN A 358 -12.80 -17.04 -18.46
N VAL A 359 -11.77 -17.88 -18.61
CA VAL A 359 -10.52 -17.78 -17.84
C VAL A 359 -9.57 -16.80 -18.53
N ASP A 360 -9.27 -15.70 -17.85
CA ASP A 360 -8.44 -14.62 -18.39
C ASP A 360 -6.95 -14.82 -18.09
N LEU A 361 -6.64 -15.42 -16.94
CA LEU A 361 -5.30 -15.44 -16.36
C LEU A 361 -4.99 -16.79 -15.72
N MET A 362 -3.70 -17.10 -15.59
CA MET A 362 -3.21 -18.28 -14.87
C MET A 362 -2.02 -17.90 -14.01
N ASP A 363 -1.92 -18.53 -12.84
CA ASP A 363 -0.77 -18.41 -11.94
C ASP A 363 0.55 -18.81 -12.63
N VAL A 364 1.65 -18.10 -12.33
CA VAL A 364 2.95 -18.35 -12.99
C VAL A 364 3.63 -19.61 -12.43
N SER A 365 3.50 -19.83 -11.12
CA SER A 365 4.17 -20.92 -10.44
C SER A 365 3.46 -21.26 -9.12
N PRO A 366 3.39 -22.54 -8.70
CA PRO A 366 2.90 -22.90 -7.36
C PRO A 366 3.68 -22.22 -6.23
N LYS A 367 4.97 -21.91 -6.45
CA LYS A 367 5.83 -21.23 -5.47
C LYS A 367 5.44 -19.77 -5.23
N GLN A 368 4.55 -19.19 -6.04
CA GLN A 368 4.15 -17.79 -5.89
C GLN A 368 3.37 -17.51 -4.61
N MET A 369 2.69 -18.52 -4.06
CA MET A 369 1.85 -18.37 -2.86
C MET A 369 2.68 -18.20 -1.58
N VAL A 370 3.91 -18.71 -1.57
CA VAL A 370 4.74 -18.83 -0.36
C VAL A 370 5.92 -17.86 -0.38
N SER A 371 6.49 -17.59 0.79
CA SER A 371 7.70 -16.78 0.95
C SER A 371 8.94 -17.57 0.55
N VAL A 372 10.08 -16.87 0.55
CA VAL A 372 11.40 -17.46 0.29
C VAL A 372 11.75 -18.56 1.30
N ALA A 373 11.43 -18.38 2.58
CA ALA A 373 11.71 -19.39 3.60
C ALA A 373 10.82 -20.63 3.46
N ALA A 374 9.51 -20.44 3.33
CA ALA A 374 8.58 -21.55 3.14
C ALA A 374 8.87 -22.32 1.83
N ALA A 375 9.31 -21.63 0.77
CA ALA A 375 9.69 -22.26 -0.49
C ALA A 375 10.95 -23.15 -0.41
N LEU A 376 11.72 -23.10 0.68
CA LEU A 376 12.87 -23.99 0.93
C LEU A 376 12.48 -25.30 1.64
N ILE A 377 11.25 -25.43 2.12
CA ILE A 377 10.77 -26.65 2.78
C ILE A 377 10.40 -27.67 1.68
N PRO A 378 11.11 -28.81 1.55
CA PRO A 378 10.70 -29.86 0.64
C PRO A 378 9.43 -30.55 1.17
N PHE A 379 8.55 -30.99 0.27
CA PHE A 379 7.30 -31.67 0.62
C PHE A 379 6.35 -30.83 1.50
N LEU A 380 6.39 -29.50 1.35
CA LEU A 380 5.55 -28.56 2.08
C LEU A 380 4.05 -28.90 1.97
N GLU A 381 3.63 -29.46 0.85
CA GLU A 381 2.26 -29.92 0.58
C GLU A 381 1.78 -31.05 1.51
N ASN A 382 2.69 -31.76 2.17
CA ASN A 382 2.37 -32.85 3.09
C ASN A 382 2.42 -32.42 4.56
N ASP A 383 2.88 -31.20 4.84
CA ASP A 383 3.02 -30.66 6.18
C ASP A 383 1.78 -29.86 6.59
N ASP A 384 1.39 -29.98 7.86
CA ASP A 384 0.40 -29.08 8.46
C ASP A 384 0.92 -27.62 8.45
N ALA A 385 0.02 -26.66 8.21
CA ALA A 385 0.37 -25.25 8.10
C ALA A 385 1.09 -24.71 9.35
N ASN A 386 0.72 -25.15 10.55
CA ASN A 386 1.38 -24.70 11.78
C ASN A 386 2.80 -25.28 11.90
N ARG A 387 3.04 -26.49 11.40
CA ARG A 387 4.37 -27.11 11.38
C ARG A 387 5.26 -26.44 10.34
N ALA A 388 4.70 -26.11 9.17
CA ALA A 388 5.39 -25.32 8.17
C ALA A 388 5.78 -23.92 8.68
N LEU A 389 4.89 -23.26 9.43
CA LEU A 389 5.16 -21.98 10.09
C LEU A 389 6.33 -22.12 11.07
N MET A 390 6.30 -23.08 11.99
CA MET A 390 7.40 -23.36 12.91
C MET A 390 8.70 -23.64 12.15
N GLY A 391 8.65 -24.48 11.11
CA GLY A 391 9.80 -24.85 10.28
C GLY A 391 10.44 -23.62 9.62
N SER A 392 9.64 -22.77 8.99
CA SER A 392 10.12 -21.54 8.36
C SER A 392 10.77 -20.59 9.37
N ASN A 393 10.22 -20.49 10.59
CA ASN A 393 10.78 -19.69 11.67
C ASN A 393 12.10 -20.26 12.21
N MET A 394 12.17 -21.57 12.40
CA MET A 394 13.37 -22.27 12.88
C MET A 394 14.52 -22.21 11.88
N GLN A 395 14.24 -22.28 10.56
CA GLN A 395 15.27 -22.13 9.52
C GLN A 395 16.04 -20.82 9.63
N ARG A 396 15.41 -19.72 10.05
CA ARG A 396 16.06 -18.41 10.23
C ARG A 396 17.00 -18.33 11.43
N GLN A 397 16.88 -19.27 12.36
CA GLN A 397 17.67 -19.37 13.58
C GLN A 397 18.85 -20.36 13.45
N ALA A 398 18.89 -21.13 12.36
CA ALA A 398 19.96 -22.09 12.12
C ALA A 398 21.32 -21.39 11.98
N VAL A 399 22.30 -21.78 12.80
CA VAL A 399 23.64 -21.20 12.79
C VAL A 399 24.52 -21.92 11.76
N PRO A 400 25.29 -21.20 10.92
CA PRO A 400 26.22 -21.81 9.98
C PRO A 400 27.27 -22.68 10.68
N LEU A 401 27.44 -23.92 10.20
CA LEU A 401 28.45 -24.84 10.68
C LEU A 401 29.86 -24.52 10.12
N VAL A 402 30.90 -25.06 10.74
CA VAL A 402 32.30 -24.90 10.29
C VAL A 402 32.52 -25.46 8.88
N ARG A 403 31.77 -26.51 8.53
CA ARG A 403 31.69 -27.10 7.20
C ARG A 403 30.24 -27.08 6.76
N ALA A 404 29.97 -26.34 5.70
CA ALA A 404 28.65 -26.31 5.08
C ALA A 404 28.50 -27.52 4.15
N GLU A 405 27.36 -28.21 4.24
CA GLU A 405 26.98 -29.30 3.36
C GLU A 405 25.69 -28.88 2.63
N ALA A 406 25.57 -29.28 1.36
CA ALA A 406 24.35 -29.04 0.61
C ALA A 406 23.25 -29.99 1.10
N PRO A 407 21.98 -29.55 1.19
CA PRO A 407 20.90 -30.44 1.54
C PRO A 407 20.75 -31.53 0.48
N PHE A 408 20.64 -32.79 0.90
CA PHE A 408 20.41 -33.91 -0.02
C PHE A 408 19.05 -33.83 -0.71
N VAL A 409 18.06 -33.24 -0.03
CA VAL A 409 16.71 -33.00 -0.53
C VAL A 409 16.46 -31.49 -0.45
N GLY A 410 16.31 -30.83 -1.60
CA GLY A 410 16.08 -29.39 -1.71
C GLY A 410 15.01 -29.06 -2.75
N THR A 411 14.67 -27.78 -2.87
CA THR A 411 13.56 -27.31 -3.73
C THR A 411 14.02 -26.55 -4.98
N GLY A 412 15.32 -26.28 -5.09
CA GLY A 412 15.92 -25.45 -6.13
C GLY A 412 15.92 -23.95 -5.82
N MET A 413 15.37 -23.54 -4.66
CA MET A 413 15.43 -22.15 -4.20
C MET A 413 16.77 -21.80 -3.53
N GLU A 414 17.50 -22.80 -3.06
CA GLU A 414 18.78 -22.68 -2.35
C GLU A 414 19.82 -21.83 -3.11
N PRO A 415 20.11 -22.06 -4.42
CA PRO A 415 21.07 -21.24 -5.14
C PRO A 415 20.60 -19.79 -5.30
N ILE A 416 19.29 -19.57 -5.43
CA ILE A 416 18.71 -18.22 -5.56
C ILE A 416 18.90 -17.45 -4.24
N VAL A 417 18.61 -18.07 -3.10
CA VAL A 417 18.80 -17.48 -1.76
C VAL A 417 20.29 -17.21 -1.49
N ALA A 418 21.17 -18.14 -1.84
CA ALA A 418 22.61 -17.96 -1.64
C ALA A 418 23.17 -16.80 -2.49
N ARG A 419 22.70 -16.64 -3.73
CA ARG A 419 23.11 -15.57 -4.63
C ARG A 419 22.55 -14.22 -4.22
N ASP A 420 21.24 -14.15 -3.99
CA ASP A 420 20.52 -12.89 -3.82
C ASP A 420 20.69 -12.31 -2.40
N SER A 421 21.16 -13.10 -1.43
CA SER A 421 21.53 -12.61 -0.09
C SER A 421 22.79 -11.76 -0.11
N GLY A 422 23.64 -11.92 -1.12
CA GLY A 422 24.99 -11.36 -1.15
C GLY A 422 26.00 -12.10 -0.27
N ALA A 423 25.61 -13.22 0.35
CA ALA A 423 26.52 -14.06 1.12
C ALA A 423 27.55 -14.75 0.20
N ALA A 424 27.11 -15.19 -0.98
CA ALA A 424 27.97 -15.65 -2.06
C ALA A 424 28.31 -14.49 -3.02
N ILE A 425 29.56 -14.46 -3.49
CA ILE A 425 30.01 -13.46 -4.48
C ILE A 425 29.87 -14.07 -5.88
N GLY A 426 28.98 -13.51 -6.69
CA GLY A 426 28.85 -13.82 -8.12
C GLY A 426 29.89 -13.07 -8.96
N ALA A 427 30.28 -13.67 -10.09
CA ALA A 427 31.16 -13.01 -11.06
C ALA A 427 30.40 -11.89 -11.79
N ARG A 428 30.99 -10.70 -11.89
CA ARG A 428 30.37 -9.56 -12.58
C ARG A 428 30.45 -9.68 -14.11
N ARG A 429 31.51 -10.33 -14.59
CA ARG A 429 31.84 -10.55 -16.00
C ARG A 429 32.31 -11.99 -16.18
N GLY A 430 32.00 -12.58 -17.35
CA GLY A 430 32.58 -13.84 -17.76
C GLY A 430 34.09 -13.71 -17.94
N GLY A 431 34.84 -14.76 -17.57
CA GLY A 431 36.30 -14.70 -17.60
C GLY A 431 37.00 -15.98 -17.17
N ILE A 432 38.33 -15.89 -17.11
CA ILE A 432 39.19 -16.97 -16.64
C ILE A 432 39.77 -16.57 -15.28
N VAL A 433 39.71 -17.49 -14.33
CA VAL A 433 40.27 -17.29 -12.99
C VAL A 433 41.80 -17.31 -13.07
N ASP A 434 42.42 -16.17 -12.81
CA ASP A 434 43.87 -15.98 -12.94
C ASP A 434 44.61 -16.29 -11.63
N GLN A 435 44.06 -15.83 -10.51
CA GLN A 435 44.61 -16.07 -9.18
C GLN A 435 43.50 -16.38 -8.18
N VAL A 436 43.71 -17.43 -7.38
CA VAL A 436 42.85 -17.77 -6.25
C VAL A 436 43.69 -17.78 -4.98
N ASP A 437 43.26 -16.98 -4.00
CA ASP A 437 43.80 -16.96 -2.66
C ASP A 437 42.64 -17.06 -1.65
N ALA A 438 42.93 -17.39 -0.40
CA ALA A 438 41.95 -17.47 0.67
C ALA A 438 41.25 -16.13 0.96
N THR A 439 41.86 -15.01 0.56
CA THR A 439 41.39 -13.63 0.82
C THR A 439 40.94 -12.89 -0.45
N ARG A 440 41.39 -13.30 -1.64
CA ARG A 440 41.07 -12.63 -2.90
C ARG A 440 41.00 -13.60 -4.06
N ILE A 441 40.13 -13.28 -5.02
CA ILE A 441 40.01 -13.99 -6.31
C ILE A 441 40.20 -12.95 -7.42
N VAL A 442 41.04 -13.26 -8.40
CA VAL A 442 41.35 -12.40 -9.53
C VAL A 442 40.85 -13.09 -10.79
N ILE A 443 39.96 -12.44 -11.52
CA ILE A 443 39.35 -12.96 -12.74
C ILE A 443 39.72 -12.05 -13.90
N ARG A 444 40.33 -12.63 -14.93
CA ARG A 444 40.61 -11.95 -16.18
C ARG A 444 39.35 -11.97 -17.03
N ALA A 445 38.74 -10.80 -17.25
CA ALA A 445 37.50 -10.70 -17.99
C ALA A 445 37.74 -11.05 -19.47
N THR A 446 36.85 -11.88 -20.03
CA THR A 446 36.80 -12.19 -21.48
C THR A 446 35.66 -11.46 -22.17
N GLU A 447 34.71 -10.95 -21.41
CA GLU A 447 33.51 -10.23 -21.85
C GLU A 447 33.53 -8.79 -21.31
N ASP A 448 32.78 -7.87 -21.95
CA ASP A 448 32.69 -6.45 -21.58
C ASP A 448 34.07 -5.77 -21.44
N LEU A 449 34.88 -5.89 -22.50
CA LEU A 449 36.22 -5.31 -22.64
C LEU A 449 36.12 -3.83 -23.04
N ASP A 450 35.67 -2.99 -22.11
CA ASP A 450 35.72 -1.54 -22.24
C ASP A 450 37.19 -1.06 -22.14
N PRO A 451 37.75 -0.39 -23.15
CA PRO A 451 39.16 0.06 -23.15
C PRO A 451 39.52 1.00 -21.99
N GLY A 452 38.52 1.65 -21.38
CA GLY A 452 38.72 2.53 -20.23
C GLY A 452 38.73 1.83 -18.87
N LYS A 453 38.46 0.52 -18.82
CA LYS A 453 38.35 -0.26 -17.57
C LYS A 453 39.46 -1.29 -17.47
N SER A 454 39.84 -1.62 -16.23
CA SER A 454 40.73 -2.74 -15.97
C SER A 454 40.14 -4.04 -16.56
N GLY A 455 40.93 -4.75 -17.37
CA GLY A 455 40.59 -6.07 -17.93
C GLY A 455 40.56 -7.20 -16.88
N VAL A 456 40.75 -6.86 -15.61
CA VAL A 456 40.79 -7.77 -14.48
C VAL A 456 39.82 -7.31 -13.40
N ASP A 457 38.99 -8.24 -12.92
CA ASP A 457 38.13 -8.07 -11.75
C ASP A 457 38.77 -8.69 -10.51
N ILE A 458 38.84 -7.92 -9.43
CA ILE A 458 39.40 -8.37 -8.15
C ILE A 458 38.26 -8.45 -7.13
N TYR A 459 38.02 -9.65 -6.60
CA TYR A 459 37.02 -9.91 -5.58
C TYR A 459 37.73 -10.14 -4.25
N ARG A 460 37.40 -9.34 -3.23
CA ARG A 460 37.92 -9.50 -1.86
C ARG A 460 36.93 -10.28 -1.03
N LEU A 461 37.41 -11.33 -0.36
CA LEU A 461 36.59 -12.22 0.47
C LEU A 461 36.57 -11.74 1.91
N MET A 462 35.40 -11.82 2.56
CA MET A 462 35.27 -11.58 4.00
C MET A 462 35.82 -12.76 4.80
N LYS A 463 36.70 -12.49 5.77
CA LYS A 463 37.34 -13.50 6.62
C LYS A 463 37.02 -13.29 8.08
N PHE A 464 36.46 -14.31 8.72
CA PHE A 464 36.25 -14.41 10.18
C PHE A 464 35.73 -13.13 10.84
N GLN A 465 34.72 -12.49 10.24
CA GLN A 465 34.07 -11.31 10.82
C GLN A 465 32.95 -11.73 11.77
N ARG A 466 32.71 -10.91 12.79
CA ARG A 466 31.60 -11.10 13.73
C ARG A 466 30.30 -10.53 13.13
N SER A 467 29.23 -11.31 13.15
CA SER A 467 27.87 -10.85 12.80
C SER A 467 27.19 -10.17 14.00
N ASN A 468 26.03 -9.53 13.74
CA ASN A 468 25.18 -8.96 14.80
C ASN A 468 24.77 -9.98 15.88
N GLN A 469 24.59 -11.26 15.52
CA GLN A 469 24.20 -12.34 16.43
C GLN A 469 25.40 -13.15 16.95
N ASN A 470 26.61 -12.58 16.88
CA ASN A 470 27.85 -13.22 17.34
C ASN A 470 28.21 -14.52 16.60
N THR A 471 27.71 -14.71 15.39
CA THR A 471 28.12 -15.79 14.49
C THR A 471 29.32 -15.36 13.64
N CYS A 472 29.96 -16.31 12.96
CA CYS A 472 31.14 -16.07 12.14
C CYS A 472 30.78 -15.95 10.65
N ILE A 473 31.11 -14.83 10.03
CA ILE A 473 31.00 -14.59 8.59
C ILE A 473 32.36 -14.88 7.96
N ASN A 474 32.40 -15.92 7.11
CA ASN A 474 33.63 -16.34 6.44
C ASN A 474 33.33 -16.87 5.04
N GLN A 475 33.97 -16.29 4.03
CA GLN A 475 33.88 -16.73 2.64
C GLN A 475 35.08 -17.60 2.27
N ARG A 476 34.82 -18.63 1.47
CA ARG A 476 35.83 -19.55 0.94
C ARG A 476 35.73 -19.57 -0.59
N PRO A 477 36.86 -19.57 -1.32
CA PRO A 477 36.84 -19.74 -2.76
C PRO A 477 36.36 -21.15 -3.12
N LEU A 478 35.47 -21.25 -4.11
CA LEU A 478 35.01 -22.52 -4.69
C LEU A 478 35.72 -22.84 -6.02
N VAL A 479 36.09 -21.80 -6.76
CA VAL A 479 36.78 -21.89 -8.05
C VAL A 479 38.27 -22.18 -7.89
N ARG A 480 38.87 -22.78 -8.92
CA ARG A 480 40.30 -23.06 -9.03
C ARG A 480 40.93 -22.15 -10.09
N MET A 481 42.25 -22.00 -10.00
CA MET A 481 43.02 -21.29 -11.02
C MET A 481 42.84 -21.97 -12.38
N GLY A 482 42.56 -21.18 -13.42
CA GLY A 482 42.31 -21.66 -14.79
C GLY A 482 40.85 -21.97 -15.10
N ASP A 483 39.94 -21.97 -14.11
CA ASP A 483 38.51 -22.19 -14.36
C ASP A 483 37.92 -21.08 -15.22
N ARG A 484 37.03 -21.44 -16.15
CA ARG A 484 36.20 -20.49 -16.89
C ARG A 484 34.91 -20.25 -16.12
N VAL A 485 34.60 -18.99 -15.85
CA VAL A 485 33.38 -18.57 -15.17
C VAL A 485 32.51 -17.73 -16.10
N ASN A 486 31.20 -17.89 -15.99
CA ASN A 486 30.22 -17.03 -16.64
C ASN A 486 29.66 -16.04 -15.62
N LYS A 487 29.00 -14.99 -16.14
CA LYS A 487 28.31 -13.99 -15.34
C LYS A 487 27.10 -14.57 -14.58
#